data_AF-A0A482WRR4-F1
#
_entry.id   AF-A0A482WRR4-F1
#
_cell.length_a   1.000
_cell.length_b   1.000
_cell.length_c   1.000
_cell.angle_alpha   90.00
_cell.angle_beta   90.00
_cell.angle_gamma   90.00
#
_symmetry.space_group_name_H-M   'P 1'
#
loop_
_entity.id
_entity.type
_entity.pdbx_description
1 polymer ?
#
loop_
_entity_poly.entity_id
_entity_poly.type
_entity_poly.pdbx_seq_one_letter_code
_entity_poly.pdbx_strand_id
1 'polypeptide(L)'
;MEMLGIEEAFVADSNEALELKLIRRPGDVDNDSESVTFKPAMSHQVFSQSENIFGYKDLKVKLYYTAAWLTTYVGIEFSEQIDPDDFDGIEADNIMEKLSKVLQPGFLTNIDTFVASLDKEPSFEPYGELKHSFKVTNRETNKERTYEIYFCNTDMKKFINYHERLQTFVMWYIDGASFIDVDDSKWKFFVV
;
A
#
# COMPACT_ATOMS: atom_id res chain seq x y z
N MET A 1 18.68 33.42 2.14
CA MET A 1 17.77 33.10 3.26
C MET A 1 16.36 32.77 2.76
N GLU A 2 15.90 33.36 1.65
CA GLU A 2 14.64 32.95 0.98
C GLU A 2 14.71 31.61 0.24
N MET A 3 15.82 31.26 -0.44
CA MET A 3 15.92 29.97 -1.17
C MET A 3 15.80 28.73 -0.26
N LEU A 4 16.35 28.79 0.97
CA LEU A 4 16.26 27.68 1.93
C LEU A 4 14.80 27.36 2.32
N GLY A 5 13.92 28.36 2.39
CA GLY A 5 12.51 28.14 2.73
C GLY A 5 11.66 27.66 1.55
N ILE A 6 12.13 27.87 0.32
CA ILE A 6 11.47 27.35 -0.89
C ILE A 6 11.76 25.86 -1.03
N GLU A 7 13.00 25.44 -0.81
CA GLU A 7 13.41 24.02 -0.87
C GLU A 7 12.67 23.17 0.17
N GLU A 8 12.53 23.65 1.41
CA GLU A 8 11.80 22.94 2.48
C GLU A 8 10.33 22.68 2.11
N ALA A 9 9.69 23.57 1.36
CA ALA A 9 8.28 23.41 0.96
C ALA A 9 8.07 22.24 -0.03
N PHE A 10 9.12 21.82 -0.74
CA PHE A 10 9.08 20.69 -1.67
C PHE A 10 9.60 19.38 -1.06
N VAL A 11 9.89 19.36 0.24
CA VAL A 11 10.26 18.15 0.98
C VAL A 11 9.04 17.64 1.73
N ALA A 12 8.52 16.49 1.32
CA ALA A 12 7.44 15.81 2.01
C ALA A 12 7.98 14.67 2.87
N ASP A 13 7.53 14.60 4.13
CA ASP A 13 7.67 13.37 4.93
C ASP A 13 6.87 12.26 4.24
N SER A 14 7.54 11.20 3.86
CA SER A 14 6.94 10.11 3.07
C SER A 14 6.05 9.18 3.89
N ASN A 15 6.23 9.12 5.22
CA ASN A 15 5.31 8.41 6.09
C ASN A 15 3.99 9.17 6.22
N GLU A 16 4.03 10.50 6.16
CA GLU A 16 2.83 11.35 6.15
C GLU A 16 2.20 11.47 4.76
N ALA A 17 2.99 11.54 3.69
CA ALA A 17 2.48 11.68 2.33
C ALA A 17 1.83 10.39 1.81
N LEU A 18 2.28 9.21 2.24
CA LEU A 18 1.73 7.92 1.81
C LEU A 18 0.42 7.60 2.55
N GLU A 19 -0.65 7.35 1.78
CA GLU A 19 -1.95 6.92 2.28
C GLU A 19 -2.24 5.48 1.85
N LEU A 20 -2.37 4.60 2.84
CA LEU A 20 -2.79 3.22 2.63
C LEU A 20 -4.28 3.08 2.97
N LYS A 21 -5.03 2.39 2.11
CA LYS A 21 -6.45 2.08 2.34
C LYS A 21 -6.79 0.64 1.91
N LEU A 22 -7.65 -0.02 2.68
CA LEU A 22 -8.31 -1.28 2.29
C LEU A 22 -9.77 -0.99 1.92
N ILE A 23 -10.01 -0.82 0.62
CA ILE A 23 -11.27 -0.34 0.05
C ILE A 23 -12.27 -1.49 -0.08
N ARG A 24 -13.43 -1.37 0.58
CA ARG A 24 -14.51 -2.38 0.51
C ARG A 24 -15.67 -1.97 -0.38
N ARG A 25 -15.85 -0.66 -0.56
CA ARG A 25 -16.92 -0.07 -1.36
C ARG A 25 -16.45 1.25 -1.97
N PRO A 26 -17.08 1.72 -3.07
CA PRO A 26 -16.65 2.95 -3.75
C PRO A 26 -16.54 4.16 -2.82
N GLY A 27 -17.50 4.32 -1.88
CA GLY A 27 -17.48 5.44 -0.93
C GLY A 27 -16.34 5.43 0.08
N ASP A 28 -15.53 4.37 0.17
CA ASP A 28 -14.33 4.36 1.02
C ASP A 28 -13.14 5.08 0.34
N VAL A 29 -13.17 5.26 -0.99
CA VAL A 29 -12.09 5.90 -1.77
C VAL A 29 -11.89 7.35 -1.34
N ASP A 30 -12.99 8.10 -1.33
CA ASP A 30 -13.02 9.54 -1.01
C ASP A 30 -13.20 9.81 0.50
N ASN A 31 -13.26 8.76 1.31
CA ASN A 31 -13.34 8.90 2.75
C ASN A 31 -11.94 9.08 3.33
N ASP A 32 -11.60 10.31 3.72
CA ASP A 32 -10.30 10.65 4.28
C ASP A 32 -10.25 10.57 5.82
N SER A 33 -11.23 9.92 6.45
CA SER A 33 -11.16 9.70 7.90
C SER A 33 -10.04 8.74 8.27
N GLU A 34 -9.40 9.01 9.41
CA GLU A 34 -8.38 8.15 10.02
C GLU A 34 -8.89 6.72 10.34
N SER A 35 -10.21 6.49 10.28
CA SER A 35 -10.81 5.18 10.48
C SER A 35 -10.69 4.23 9.27
N VAL A 36 -10.42 4.78 8.08
CA VAL A 36 -10.28 4.01 6.82
C VAL A 36 -8.94 4.23 6.12
N THR A 37 -8.24 5.30 6.47
CA THR A 37 -6.87 5.60 6.03
C THR A 37 -5.89 5.22 7.12
N PHE A 38 -4.80 4.56 6.75
CA PHE A 38 -3.70 4.26 7.66
C PHE A 38 -2.37 4.63 7.01
N LYS A 39 -1.37 4.88 7.84
CA LYS A 39 -0.02 5.32 7.44
C LYS A 39 0.98 4.18 7.56
N PRO A 40 2.05 4.16 6.74
CA PRO A 40 3.17 3.26 7.00
C PRO A 40 3.79 3.58 8.37
N ALA A 41 4.39 2.58 9.02
CA ALA A 41 5.22 2.84 10.20
C ALA A 41 6.62 3.33 9.81
N MET A 42 7.06 2.96 8.62
CA MET A 42 8.34 3.33 8.02
C MET A 42 8.23 3.21 6.51
N SER A 43 9.09 3.93 5.80
CA SER A 43 9.11 3.95 4.35
C SER A 43 10.51 4.07 3.78
N HIS A 44 11.54 4.06 4.64
CA HIS A 44 12.93 4.21 4.23
C HIS A 44 13.42 3.15 3.24
N GLN A 45 12.80 1.96 3.26
CA GLN A 45 13.08 0.87 2.32
C GLN A 45 12.68 1.22 0.89
N VAL A 46 11.78 2.20 0.69
CA VAL A 46 11.27 2.63 -0.61
C VAL A 46 11.69 4.06 -0.95
N PHE A 47 11.59 5.00 -0.01
CA PHE A 47 11.80 6.43 -0.26
C PHE A 47 13.14 6.98 0.22
N SER A 48 14.06 6.13 0.71
CA SER A 48 15.39 6.44 1.26
C SER A 48 15.46 6.62 2.78
N GLN A 49 16.67 6.55 3.34
CA GLN A 49 16.91 6.56 4.79
C GLN A 49 16.39 7.79 5.53
N SER A 50 16.20 8.92 4.84
CA SER A 50 15.63 10.13 5.45
C SER A 50 14.10 10.10 5.51
N GLU A 51 13.44 9.12 4.90
CA GLU A 51 11.98 9.02 4.78
C GLU A 51 11.34 10.29 4.22
N ASN A 52 12.05 10.97 3.32
CA ASN A 52 11.60 12.16 2.63
C ASN A 52 11.45 11.90 1.14
N ILE A 53 10.48 12.57 0.52
CA ILE A 53 10.32 12.67 -0.93
C ILE A 53 10.54 14.13 -1.31
N PHE A 54 11.46 14.38 -2.23
CA PHE A 54 11.79 15.71 -2.71
C PHE A 54 11.09 16.06 -4.02
N GLY A 55 10.75 17.33 -4.17
CA GLY A 55 10.34 17.96 -5.43
C GLY A 55 8.84 18.20 -5.57
N TYR A 56 8.05 18.03 -4.50
CA TYR A 56 6.59 18.14 -4.55
C TYR A 56 6.03 18.93 -3.36
N LYS A 57 5.12 19.89 -3.63
CA LYS A 57 4.30 20.55 -2.61
C LYS A 57 2.97 19.84 -2.43
N ASP A 58 2.49 19.80 -1.18
CA ASP A 58 1.22 19.17 -0.78
C ASP A 58 1.08 17.74 -1.30
N LEU A 59 2.19 16.98 -1.27
CA LEU A 59 2.26 15.63 -1.83
C LEU A 59 1.31 14.68 -1.09
N LYS A 60 0.52 13.94 -1.87
CA LYS A 60 -0.28 12.80 -1.43
C LYS A 60 -0.03 11.62 -2.37
N VAL A 61 0.49 10.53 -1.82
CA VAL A 61 0.70 9.26 -2.52
C VAL A 61 -0.37 8.28 -2.06
N LYS A 62 -1.33 7.98 -2.94
CA LYS A 62 -2.43 7.05 -2.67
C LYS A 62 -2.00 5.64 -3.06
N LEU A 63 -1.79 4.77 -2.09
CA LEU A 63 -1.51 3.35 -2.30
C LEU A 63 -2.67 2.51 -1.76
N TYR A 64 -3.67 2.31 -2.61
CA TYR A 64 -4.93 1.69 -2.20
C TYR A 64 -4.99 0.23 -2.64
N TYR A 65 -5.65 -0.59 -1.84
CA TYR A 65 -5.89 -1.99 -2.14
C TYR A 65 -7.39 -2.26 -2.02
N THR A 66 -7.94 -3.07 -2.92
CA THR A 66 -9.26 -3.67 -2.64
C THR A 66 -9.12 -4.63 -1.45
N ALA A 67 -10.11 -4.66 -0.56
CA ALA A 67 -9.95 -5.30 0.74
C ALA A 67 -9.76 -6.83 0.70
N ALA A 68 -10.24 -7.49 -0.35
CA ALA A 68 -10.15 -8.94 -0.53
C ALA A 68 -9.07 -9.32 -1.55
N TRP A 69 -9.22 -8.94 -2.83
CA TRP A 69 -8.29 -9.32 -3.90
C TRP A 69 -6.93 -8.62 -3.82
N LEU A 70 -6.82 -7.57 -3.02
CA LEU A 70 -5.67 -6.68 -2.96
C LEU A 70 -5.31 -6.10 -4.33
N THR A 71 -6.31 -5.88 -5.21
CA THR A 71 -6.07 -5.16 -6.46
C THR A 71 -5.51 -3.80 -6.08
N THR A 72 -4.34 -3.44 -6.60
CA THR A 72 -3.58 -2.26 -6.14
C THR A 72 -3.83 -1.07 -7.05
N TYR A 73 -4.01 0.10 -6.46
CA TYR A 73 -4.04 1.39 -7.14
C TYR A 73 -2.94 2.31 -6.61
N VAL A 74 -2.29 3.02 -7.51
CA VAL A 74 -1.32 4.07 -7.22
C VAL A 74 -1.82 5.37 -7.83
N GLY A 75 -2.08 6.35 -6.97
CA GLY A 75 -2.35 7.74 -7.35
C GLY A 75 -1.29 8.66 -6.74
N ILE A 76 -0.85 9.66 -7.49
CA ILE A 76 0.10 10.67 -7.01
C ILE A 76 -0.55 12.03 -7.26
N GLU A 77 -0.73 12.79 -6.20
CA GLU A 77 -1.34 14.12 -6.22
C GLU A 77 -0.41 15.10 -5.53
N PHE A 78 -0.26 16.30 -6.09
CA PHE A 78 0.55 17.39 -5.55
C PHE A 78 0.03 18.70 -6.12
N SER A 79 0.27 19.81 -5.43
CA SER A 79 -0.13 21.15 -5.89
C SER A 79 0.90 21.76 -6.84
N GLU A 80 2.17 21.45 -6.65
CA GLU A 80 3.29 21.96 -7.43
C GLU A 80 4.42 20.92 -7.47
N GLN A 81 5.13 20.84 -8.59
CA GLN A 81 6.37 20.08 -8.75
C GLN A 81 7.47 21.04 -9.17
N ILE A 82 8.69 20.83 -8.68
CA ILE A 82 9.83 21.68 -9.04
C ILE A 82 10.11 21.65 -10.56
N ASP A 83 10.60 22.77 -11.08
CA ASP A 83 11.24 22.85 -12.39
C ASP A 83 12.76 22.72 -12.19
N PRO A 84 13.45 21.76 -12.84
CA PRO A 84 14.90 21.63 -12.73
C PRO A 84 15.66 22.93 -13.03
N ASP A 85 15.15 23.80 -13.92
CA ASP A 85 15.79 25.08 -14.25
C ASP A 85 15.81 26.05 -13.06
N ASP A 86 14.83 25.95 -12.16
CA ASP A 86 14.72 26.76 -10.93
C ASP A 86 15.48 26.13 -9.74
N PHE A 87 15.96 24.88 -9.89
CA PHE A 87 16.55 24.07 -8.82
C PHE A 87 17.93 23.50 -9.20
N ASP A 88 18.76 24.28 -9.90
CA ASP A 88 20.14 23.91 -10.27
C ASP A 88 20.27 22.55 -10.99
N GLY A 89 19.25 22.18 -11.77
CA GLY A 89 19.18 20.91 -12.52
C GLY A 89 18.79 19.70 -11.66
N ILE A 90 18.37 19.89 -10.41
CA ILE A 90 17.88 18.80 -9.56
C ILE A 90 16.45 18.43 -9.99
N GLU A 91 16.23 17.14 -10.21
CA GLU A 91 14.91 16.60 -10.54
C GLU A 91 14.14 16.15 -9.28
N ALA A 92 12.81 16.18 -9.37
CA ALA A 92 11.94 15.62 -8.34
C ALA A 92 12.13 14.10 -8.23
N ASP A 93 11.90 13.55 -7.05
CA ASP A 93 11.98 12.11 -6.81
C ASP A 93 10.97 11.34 -7.68
N ASN A 94 11.43 10.33 -8.41
CA ASN A 94 10.53 9.49 -9.21
C ASN A 94 9.75 8.50 -8.33
N ILE A 95 8.65 8.97 -7.72
CA ILE A 95 7.79 8.19 -6.81
C ILE A 95 7.28 6.91 -7.49
N MET A 96 6.83 6.99 -8.74
CA MET A 96 6.28 5.86 -9.47
C MET A 96 7.34 4.78 -9.70
N GLU A 97 8.55 5.16 -10.10
CA GLU A 97 9.67 4.23 -10.25
C GLU A 97 10.00 3.54 -8.92
N LYS A 98 10.11 4.31 -7.83
CA LYS A 98 10.40 3.75 -6.49
C LYS A 98 9.34 2.74 -6.06
N LEU A 99 8.06 3.06 -6.23
CA LEU A 99 6.96 2.13 -5.93
C LEU A 99 6.99 0.91 -6.85
N SER A 100 7.27 1.07 -8.14
CA SER A 100 7.30 -0.05 -9.10
C SER A 100 8.36 -1.11 -8.80
N LYS A 101 9.39 -0.78 -8.00
CA LYS A 101 10.44 -1.71 -7.56
C LYS A 101 9.95 -2.67 -6.48
N VAL A 102 8.89 -2.32 -5.75
CA VAL A 102 8.35 -3.11 -4.65
C VAL A 102 6.93 -3.64 -4.91
N LEU A 103 6.14 -2.95 -5.73
CA LEU A 103 4.80 -3.39 -6.11
C LEU A 103 4.87 -4.40 -7.26
N GLN A 104 3.98 -5.41 -7.23
CA GLN A 104 3.84 -6.30 -8.38
C GLN A 104 3.37 -5.54 -9.63
N PRO A 105 3.82 -5.93 -10.83
CA PRO A 105 3.31 -5.36 -12.08
C PRO A 105 1.79 -5.45 -12.19
N GLY A 106 1.18 -4.47 -12.86
CA GLY A 106 -0.27 -4.45 -13.14
C GLY A 106 -1.13 -3.76 -12.08
N PHE A 107 -0.52 -3.00 -11.16
CA PHE A 107 -1.26 -2.02 -10.38
C PHE A 107 -1.92 -0.98 -11.31
N LEU A 108 -3.04 -0.45 -10.87
CA LEU A 108 -3.84 0.51 -11.62
C LEU A 108 -3.41 1.94 -11.28
N THR A 109 -3.47 2.83 -12.26
CA THR A 109 -3.20 4.27 -12.07
C THR A 109 -4.40 5.15 -12.43
N ASN A 110 -5.48 4.54 -12.91
CA ASN A 110 -6.76 5.18 -13.17
C ASN A 110 -7.77 4.77 -12.08
N ILE A 111 -8.27 5.76 -11.34
CA ILE A 111 -9.15 5.50 -10.19
C ILE A 111 -10.48 4.88 -10.61
N ASP A 112 -11.04 5.25 -11.76
CA ASP A 112 -12.31 4.70 -12.25
C ASP A 112 -12.19 3.19 -12.53
N THR A 113 -11.07 2.78 -13.12
CA THR A 113 -10.75 1.37 -13.37
C THR A 113 -10.56 0.60 -12.06
N PHE A 114 -9.96 1.23 -11.05
CA PHE A 114 -9.83 0.65 -9.72
C PHE A 114 -11.19 0.50 -9.02
N VAL A 115 -12.04 1.53 -9.06
CA VAL A 115 -13.39 1.47 -8.50
C VAL A 115 -14.22 0.40 -9.19
N ALA A 116 -14.15 0.29 -10.53
CA ALA A 116 -14.83 -0.77 -11.28
C ALA A 116 -14.32 -2.18 -10.93
N SER A 117 -13.07 -2.31 -10.45
CA SER A 117 -12.54 -3.61 -10.02
C SER A 117 -13.21 -4.15 -8.75
N LEU A 118 -13.85 -3.29 -7.95
CA LEU A 118 -14.57 -3.68 -6.73
C LEU A 118 -15.74 -4.64 -7.02
N ASP A 119 -16.30 -4.61 -8.24
CA ASP A 119 -17.37 -5.54 -8.66
C ASP A 119 -16.93 -7.01 -8.60
N LYS A 120 -15.61 -7.28 -8.58
CA LYS A 120 -15.04 -8.63 -8.46
C LYS A 120 -14.83 -9.08 -7.02
N GLU A 121 -14.81 -8.18 -6.04
CA GLU A 121 -14.55 -8.49 -4.63
C GLU A 121 -15.47 -9.59 -4.07
N PRO A 122 -16.79 -9.62 -4.35
CA PRO A 122 -17.67 -10.68 -3.83
C PRO A 122 -17.34 -12.09 -4.32
N SER A 123 -16.53 -12.23 -5.37
CA SER A 123 -16.08 -13.53 -5.91
C SER A 123 -14.77 -14.04 -5.29
N PHE A 124 -14.16 -13.26 -4.38
CA PHE A 124 -12.98 -13.71 -3.66
C PHE A 124 -13.31 -14.87 -2.73
N GLU A 125 -12.50 -15.92 -2.80
CA GLU A 125 -12.50 -17.02 -1.86
C GLU A 125 -11.11 -17.11 -1.20
N PRO A 126 -11.01 -17.27 0.13
CA PRO A 126 -9.73 -17.47 0.80
C PRO A 126 -8.97 -18.66 0.21
N TYR A 127 -7.66 -18.48 0.05
CA TYR A 127 -6.79 -19.55 -0.44
C TYR A 127 -6.48 -20.56 0.66
N GLY A 128 -6.22 -21.80 0.25
CA GLY A 128 -5.64 -22.82 1.11
C GLY A 128 -6.66 -23.55 1.98
N GLU A 129 -6.17 -24.12 3.09
CA GLU A 129 -6.96 -24.96 3.98
C GLU A 129 -7.35 -24.18 5.23
N LEU A 130 -8.65 -24.11 5.53
CA LEU A 130 -9.14 -23.53 6.79
C LEU A 130 -8.60 -24.34 7.97
N LYS A 131 -7.81 -23.69 8.84
CA LYS A 131 -7.25 -24.29 10.06
C LYS A 131 -8.02 -23.92 11.31
N HIS A 132 -8.56 -22.71 11.35
CA HIS A 132 -9.30 -22.23 12.52
C HIS A 132 -10.36 -21.20 12.15
N SER A 133 -11.45 -21.14 12.91
CA SER A 133 -12.50 -20.13 12.80
C SER A 133 -12.93 -19.74 14.20
N PHE A 134 -13.02 -18.45 14.47
CA PHE A 134 -13.38 -17.92 15.78
C PHE A 134 -14.18 -16.62 15.65
N LYS A 135 -14.92 -16.30 16.70
CA LYS A 135 -15.78 -15.11 16.75
C LYS A 135 -15.25 -14.13 17.78
N VAL A 136 -15.26 -12.85 17.43
CA VAL A 136 -14.88 -11.76 18.32
C VAL A 136 -16.02 -10.76 18.37
N THR A 137 -16.52 -10.49 19.57
CA THR A 137 -17.48 -9.43 19.81
C THR A 137 -16.73 -8.13 20.06
N ASN A 138 -16.95 -7.14 19.20
CA ASN A 138 -16.42 -5.81 19.42
C ASN A 138 -17.08 -5.21 20.68
N ARG A 139 -16.27 -4.84 21.67
CA ARG A 139 -16.74 -4.42 23.01
C ARG A 139 -17.55 -3.14 23.00
N GLU A 140 -17.31 -2.26 22.02
CA GLU A 140 -17.95 -0.94 21.94
C GLU A 140 -19.27 -1.00 21.19
N THR A 141 -19.32 -1.76 20.09
CA THR A 141 -20.48 -1.85 19.21
C THR A 141 -21.38 -3.06 19.49
N ASN A 142 -20.91 -3.98 20.33
CA ASN A 142 -21.52 -5.29 20.60
C ASN A 142 -21.79 -6.12 19.33
N LYS A 143 -21.09 -5.81 18.23
CA LYS A 143 -21.19 -6.54 16.96
C LYS A 143 -20.20 -7.70 16.97
N GLU A 144 -20.69 -8.89 16.66
CA GLU A 144 -19.88 -10.08 16.46
C GLU A 144 -19.28 -10.09 15.05
N ARG A 145 -18.01 -10.48 14.94
CA ARG A 145 -17.34 -10.77 13.66
C ARG A 145 -16.70 -12.15 13.73
N THR A 146 -16.84 -12.91 12.64
CA THR A 146 -16.09 -14.16 12.45
C THR A 146 -14.75 -13.84 11.79
N TYR A 147 -13.71 -14.49 12.27
CA TYR A 147 -12.37 -14.51 11.69
C TYR A 147 -11.98 -15.95 11.40
N GLU A 148 -11.17 -16.14 10.37
CA GLU A 148 -10.73 -17.44 9.91
C GLU A 148 -9.23 -17.42 9.68
N ILE A 149 -8.56 -18.55 9.89
CA ILE A 149 -7.13 -18.70 9.66
C ILE A 149 -6.96 -19.79 8.61
N TYR A 150 -6.35 -19.43 7.49
CA TYR A 150 -6.08 -20.33 6.37
C TYR A 150 -4.59 -20.64 6.26
N PHE A 151 -4.28 -21.89 5.95
CA PHE A 151 -2.93 -22.34 5.68
C PHE A 151 -2.70 -22.47 4.18
N CYS A 152 -1.65 -21.81 3.68
CA CYS A 152 -1.19 -21.87 2.30
C CYS A 152 0.28 -22.32 2.21
N ASN A 153 0.68 -22.79 1.03
CA ASN A 153 2.06 -23.16 0.72
C ASN A 153 2.46 -22.70 -0.70
N THR A 154 3.73 -22.87 -1.03
CA THR A 154 4.35 -22.43 -2.31
C THR A 154 3.84 -23.18 -3.56
N ASP A 155 3.19 -24.33 -3.39
CA ASP A 155 2.63 -25.10 -4.51
C ASP A 155 1.35 -24.44 -5.07
N MET A 156 0.71 -23.57 -4.27
CA MET A 156 -0.54 -22.88 -4.62
C MET A 156 -0.25 -21.63 -5.47
N LYS A 157 -0.05 -21.80 -6.78
CA LYS A 157 0.34 -20.69 -7.68
C LYS A 157 -0.60 -19.49 -7.66
N LYS A 158 -1.93 -19.69 -7.55
CA LYS A 158 -2.88 -18.58 -7.40
C LYS A 158 -2.66 -17.78 -6.10
N PHE A 159 -2.33 -18.47 -5.01
CA PHE A 159 -1.99 -17.83 -3.74
C PHE A 159 -0.67 -17.10 -3.84
N ILE A 160 0.35 -17.63 -4.52
CA ILE A 160 1.63 -16.93 -4.69
C ILE A 160 1.44 -15.60 -5.44
N ASN A 161 0.64 -15.57 -6.50
CA ASN A 161 0.29 -14.32 -7.19
C ASN A 161 -0.49 -13.34 -6.29
N TYR A 162 -1.24 -13.84 -5.31
CA TYR A 162 -1.91 -13.01 -4.32
C TYR A 162 -0.92 -12.50 -3.26
N HIS A 163 -0.03 -13.38 -2.79
CA HIS A 163 1.03 -13.10 -1.84
C HIS A 163 1.96 -12.00 -2.34
N GLU A 164 2.24 -11.92 -3.65
CA GLU A 164 3.03 -10.83 -4.22
C GLU A 164 2.48 -9.43 -3.89
N ARG A 165 1.15 -9.30 -3.75
CA ARG A 165 0.49 -8.05 -3.34
C ARG A 165 0.43 -7.90 -1.84
N LEU A 166 0.27 -9.01 -1.13
CA LEU A 166 0.23 -9.03 0.33
C LEU A 166 1.60 -8.71 0.95
N GLN A 167 2.70 -9.19 0.37
CA GLN A 167 4.04 -9.00 0.92
C GLN A 167 4.48 -7.53 0.87
N THR A 168 3.89 -6.68 0.02
CA THR A 168 4.26 -5.26 -0.03
C THR A 168 4.02 -4.56 1.30
N PHE A 169 3.08 -5.05 2.12
CA PHE A 169 2.84 -4.52 3.46
C PHE A 169 4.05 -4.67 4.39
N VAL A 170 4.91 -5.67 4.21
CA VAL A 170 6.09 -5.85 5.08
C VAL A 170 7.10 -4.71 4.92
N MET A 171 7.16 -4.09 3.74
CA MET A 171 8.06 -2.96 3.46
C MET A 171 7.69 -1.71 4.28
N TRP A 172 6.43 -1.62 4.73
CA TRP A 172 5.88 -0.46 5.43
C TRP A 172 5.86 -0.62 6.95
N TYR A 173 6.04 -1.84 7.47
CA TYR A 173 5.79 -2.16 8.88
C TYR A 173 6.87 -2.99 9.57
N ILE A 174 7.81 -3.56 8.83
CA ILE A 174 8.88 -4.40 9.39
C ILE A 174 10.23 -3.83 8.93
N ASP A 175 11.02 -3.38 9.90
CA ASP A 175 12.36 -2.87 9.66
C ASP A 175 13.32 -4.00 9.25
N GLY A 176 14.16 -3.74 8.24
CA GLY A 176 15.04 -4.74 7.64
C GLY A 176 14.31 -5.88 6.93
N ALA A 177 13.06 -5.69 6.52
CA ALA A 177 12.32 -6.69 5.77
C ALA A 177 12.91 -6.90 4.37
N SER A 178 12.72 -8.11 3.85
CA SER A 178 13.00 -8.43 2.46
C SER A 178 11.96 -9.41 1.96
N PHE A 179 11.68 -9.37 0.66
CA PHE A 179 10.81 -10.37 0.06
C PHE A 179 11.46 -11.75 0.13
N ILE A 180 10.64 -12.73 0.43
CA ILE A 180 11.08 -14.12 0.59
C ILE A 180 11.26 -14.79 -0.78
N ASP A 181 12.08 -15.83 -0.81
CA ASP A 181 12.17 -16.73 -1.97
C ASP A 181 11.00 -17.73 -1.95
N VAL A 182 9.97 -17.45 -2.75
CA VAL A 182 8.77 -18.31 -2.86
C VAL A 182 9.02 -19.62 -3.61
N ASP A 183 10.21 -19.83 -4.19
CA ASP A 183 10.61 -21.12 -4.76
C ASP A 183 11.12 -22.09 -3.68
N ASP A 184 11.47 -21.62 -2.47
CA ASP A 184 11.76 -22.49 -1.34
C ASP A 184 10.47 -23.08 -0.73
N SER A 185 10.23 -24.36 -1.04
CA SER A 185 9.10 -25.17 -0.54
C SER A 185 8.94 -25.23 0.99
N LYS A 186 9.97 -24.81 1.75
CA LYS A 186 9.90 -24.74 3.21
C LYS A 186 9.01 -23.62 3.72
N TRP A 187 8.72 -22.59 2.92
CA TRP A 187 7.81 -21.54 3.33
C TRP A 187 6.39 -22.08 3.56
N LYS A 188 5.79 -21.57 4.63
CA LYS A 188 4.44 -21.88 5.11
C LYS A 188 3.75 -20.57 5.46
N PHE A 189 2.53 -20.39 4.98
CA PHE A 189 1.80 -19.14 5.12
C PHE A 189 0.54 -19.38 5.95
N PHE A 190 0.30 -18.49 6.91
CA PHE A 190 -0.94 -18.42 7.65
C PHE A 190 -1.58 -17.06 7.39
N VAL A 191 -2.78 -17.05 6.83
CA VAL A 191 -3.50 -15.84 6.41
C VAL A 191 -4.78 -15.72 7.21
N VAL A 192 -5.11 -14.48 7.61
CA VAL A 192 -6.30 -14.12 8.40
C VAL A 192 -7.13 -13.12 7.62
#